data_AF-A0A7S0KZJ9-F1
#
_entry.id   AF-A0A7S0KZJ9-F1
#
_cell.length_a   1.000
_cell.length_b   1.000
_cell.length_c   1.000
_cell.angle_alpha   90.00
_cell.angle_beta   90.00
_cell.angle_gamma   90.00
#
_symmetry.space_group_name_H-M   'P 1'
#
loop_
_entity.id
_entity.type
_entity.pdbx_description
1 polymer ?
#
loop_
_entity_poly.entity_id
_entity_poly.type
_entity_poly.pdbx_seq_one_letter_code
_entity_poly.pdbx_strand_id
1 'polypeptide(L)'
;MATLQDLYGVARRLIMEIRRGLEELEGAEARGIIQTSTSLSRDMHAKLRELQKISHQIESQWRILVVQENSSKRDLWKRKVEQVVEECDQIRVSLERFKSRETRRQAEERDRVELMQRVTSDDEFRLLVNQYDAEAGAKMSLQRSGGMVDDLLAHGASVLGALGEQKERLKGAQHKMLDLLNSIGVSASLLRVIDRRQRMDAMLVYGGMVFTVLLLLFVWMFFGGKKK
;
A
#
# COMPACT_ATOMS: atom_id res chain seq x y z
N MET A 1 -26.06 4.81 6.20
CA MET A 1 -24.83 4.34 6.88
C MET A 1 -24.05 3.53 5.85
N ALA A 2 -22.78 3.82 5.61
CA ALA A 2 -21.96 3.06 4.67
C ALA A 2 -21.83 1.61 5.16
N THR A 3 -21.94 0.63 4.27
CA THR A 3 -21.79 -0.77 4.66
C THR A 3 -20.31 -1.10 4.93
N LEU A 4 -20.04 -2.15 5.70
CA LEU A 4 -18.68 -2.65 5.94
C LEU A 4 -17.92 -2.92 4.62
N GLN A 5 -18.65 -3.32 3.58
CA GLN A 5 -18.13 -3.55 2.24
C GLN A 5 -17.77 -2.27 1.49
N ASP A 6 -18.57 -1.20 1.64
CA ASP A 6 -18.25 0.10 1.05
C ASP A 6 -16.99 0.67 1.70
N LEU A 7 -16.90 0.61 3.05
CA LEU A 7 -15.73 1.06 3.79
C LEU A 7 -14.46 0.30 3.38
N TYR A 8 -14.54 -1.03 3.23
CA TYR A 8 -13.42 -1.84 2.74
C TYR A 8 -13.02 -1.48 1.31
N GLY A 9 -13.98 -1.19 0.43
CA GLY A 9 -13.71 -0.72 -0.94
C GLY A 9 -12.96 0.61 -0.96
N VAL A 10 -13.39 1.56 -0.13
CA VAL A 10 -12.70 2.87 0.01
C VAL A 10 -11.29 2.69 0.61
N ALA A 11 -11.13 1.85 1.64
CA ALA A 11 -9.82 1.56 2.23
C ALA A 11 -8.85 0.98 1.20
N ARG A 12 -9.29 -0.04 0.42
CA ARG A 12 -8.50 -0.64 -0.67
C ARG A 12 -8.09 0.40 -1.72
N ARG A 13 -8.99 1.30 -2.08
CA ARG A 13 -8.70 2.38 -3.04
C ARG A 13 -7.64 3.33 -2.48
N LEU A 14 -7.79 3.78 -1.23
CA LEU A 14 -6.81 4.66 -0.59
C LEU A 14 -5.43 4.00 -0.47
N ILE A 15 -5.37 2.73 -0.05
CA ILE A 15 -4.13 1.95 -0.01
C ILE A 15 -3.44 1.97 -1.38
N MET A 16 -4.19 1.69 -2.44
CA MET A 16 -3.67 1.64 -3.81
C MET A 16 -3.14 3.00 -4.29
N GLU A 17 -3.89 4.07 -4.01
CA GLU A 17 -3.46 5.44 -4.32
C GLU A 17 -2.20 5.82 -3.53
N ILE A 18 -2.11 5.45 -2.25
CA ILE A 18 -0.94 5.75 -1.42
C ILE A 18 0.29 4.98 -1.90
N ARG A 19 0.16 3.69 -2.20
CA ARG A 19 1.27 2.88 -2.73
C ARG A 19 1.82 3.46 -4.03
N ARG A 20 0.93 3.82 -4.97
CA ARG A 20 1.34 4.48 -6.21
C ARG A 20 2.05 5.81 -5.95
N GLY A 21 1.51 6.64 -5.07
CA GLY A 21 2.16 7.90 -4.72
C GLY A 21 3.51 7.70 -4.03
N LEU A 22 3.67 6.63 -3.23
CA LEU A 22 4.96 6.27 -2.62
C LEU A 22 5.99 5.86 -3.68
N GLU A 23 5.59 5.07 -4.69
CA GLU A 23 6.46 4.71 -5.82
C GLU A 23 6.86 5.95 -6.63
N GLU A 24 5.91 6.85 -6.86
CA GLU A 24 6.18 8.13 -7.53
C GLU A 24 7.12 9.03 -6.71
N LEU A 25 7.00 9.03 -5.38
CA LEU A 25 7.90 9.72 -4.46
C LEU A 25 9.31 9.15 -4.51
N GLU A 26 9.46 7.83 -4.42
CA GLU A 26 10.75 7.15 -4.52
C GLU A 26 11.40 7.40 -5.89
N GLY A 27 10.61 7.39 -6.97
CA GLY A 27 11.09 7.71 -8.31
C GLY A 27 11.43 9.18 -8.53
N ALA A 28 10.76 10.12 -7.84
CA ALA A 28 11.10 11.54 -7.86
C ALA A 28 12.36 11.82 -7.04
N GLU A 29 12.53 11.10 -5.92
CA GLU A 29 13.72 11.13 -5.08
C GLU A 29 14.96 10.67 -5.86
N ALA A 30 14.86 9.55 -6.59
CA ALA A 30 15.92 9.05 -7.45
C ALA A 30 16.33 10.03 -8.58
N ARG A 31 15.40 10.89 -8.99
CA ARG A 31 15.62 11.92 -10.03
C ARG A 31 16.06 13.28 -9.47
N GLY A 32 16.17 13.42 -8.15
CA GLY A 32 16.56 14.66 -7.50
C GLY A 32 15.52 15.78 -7.59
N ILE A 33 14.24 15.47 -7.86
CA ILE A 33 13.19 16.48 -8.00
C ILE A 33 12.54 16.74 -6.63
N ILE A 34 13.05 17.75 -5.91
CA ILE A 34 12.73 18.00 -4.48
C ILE A 34 11.34 18.66 -4.29
N GLN A 35 10.95 19.59 -5.16
CA GLN A 35 9.71 20.35 -4.98
C GLN A 35 8.45 19.50 -5.21
N THR A 36 8.45 18.62 -6.23
CA THR A 36 7.31 17.73 -6.52
C THR A 36 7.17 16.62 -5.49
N SER A 37 8.28 16.13 -4.94
CA SER A 37 8.26 15.12 -3.88
C SER A 37 7.70 15.67 -2.56
N THR A 38 7.90 16.96 -2.26
CA THR A 38 7.36 17.57 -1.03
C THR A 38 5.83 17.68 -1.05
N SER A 39 5.21 18.12 -2.15
CA SER A 39 3.76 18.29 -2.25
C SER A 39 3.02 16.95 -2.31
N LEU A 40 3.55 16.00 -3.09
CA LEU A 40 3.02 14.63 -3.17
C LEU A 40 3.12 13.91 -1.82
N SER A 41 4.22 14.10 -1.07
CA SER A 41 4.39 13.55 0.28
C SER A 41 3.29 14.04 1.23
N ARG A 42 2.95 15.34 1.20
CA ARG A 42 1.87 15.88 2.02
C ARG A 42 0.49 15.29 1.67
N ASP A 43 0.21 15.10 0.39
CA ASP A 43 -1.03 14.45 -0.07
C ASP A 43 -1.11 13.00 0.42
N MET A 44 -0.01 12.23 0.30
CA MET A 44 0.03 10.85 0.77
C MET A 44 -0.18 10.74 2.29
N HIS A 45 0.39 11.67 3.07
CA HIS A 45 0.12 11.75 4.51
C HIS A 45 -1.34 12.15 4.82
N ALA A 46 -1.99 12.94 3.97
CA ALA A 46 -3.41 13.26 4.14
C ALA A 46 -4.30 12.04 3.90
N LYS A 47 -4.04 11.29 2.81
CA LYS A 47 -4.71 10.03 2.51
C LYS A 47 -4.47 8.97 3.57
N LEU A 48 -3.26 8.90 4.15
CA LEU A 48 -2.98 8.00 5.28
C LEU A 48 -3.87 8.32 6.49
N ARG A 49 -4.06 9.60 6.83
CA ARG A 49 -4.97 9.99 7.93
C ARG A 49 -6.41 9.58 7.65
N GLU A 50 -6.85 9.67 6.39
CA GLU A 50 -8.17 9.19 5.98
C GLU A 50 -8.28 7.67 6.09
N LEU A 51 -7.26 6.94 5.61
CA LEU A 51 -7.18 5.48 5.73
C LEU A 51 -7.23 5.03 7.19
N GLN A 52 -6.52 5.71 8.09
CA GLN A 52 -6.57 5.42 9.53
C GLN A 52 -7.98 5.60 10.11
N LYS A 53 -8.69 6.66 9.73
CA LYS A 53 -10.09 6.87 10.16
C LYS A 53 -10.99 5.74 9.67
N ILE A 54 -10.86 5.35 8.41
CA ILE A 54 -11.67 4.28 7.81
C ILE A 54 -11.32 2.92 8.41
N SER A 55 -10.04 2.64 8.66
CA SER A 55 -9.58 1.42 9.34
C SER A 55 -10.26 1.27 10.71
N HIS A 56 -10.28 2.34 11.50
CA HIS A 56 -10.97 2.34 12.79
C HIS A 56 -12.49 2.16 12.66
N GLN A 57 -13.11 2.80 11.66
CA GLN A 57 -14.54 2.61 11.37
C GLN A 57 -14.85 1.16 11.00
N ILE A 58 -14.03 0.53 10.15
CA ILE A 58 -14.17 -0.88 9.77
C ILE A 58 -14.06 -1.78 11.00
N GLU A 59 -13.07 -1.58 11.87
CA GLU A 59 -12.92 -2.34 13.11
C GLU A 59 -14.12 -2.20 14.04
N SER A 60 -14.65 -0.97 14.20
CA SER A 60 -15.81 -0.72 15.07
C SER A 60 -17.08 -1.42 14.55
N GLN A 61 -17.35 -1.33 13.25
CA GLN A 61 -18.50 -1.97 12.61
C GLN A 61 -18.36 -3.49 12.62
N TRP A 62 -17.16 -3.99 12.37
CA TRP A 62 -16.83 -5.41 12.45
C TRP A 62 -17.11 -5.96 13.86
N ARG A 63 -16.69 -5.27 14.92
CA ARG A 63 -16.91 -5.70 16.31
C ARG A 63 -18.41 -5.84 16.65
N ILE A 64 -19.26 -4.98 16.08
CA ILE A 64 -20.72 -5.04 16.25
C ILE A 64 -21.31 -6.24 15.50
N LEU A 65 -20.87 -6.50 14.27
CA LEU A 65 -21.38 -7.58 13.40
C LEU A 65 -20.93 -8.98 13.82
N VAL A 66 -19.75 -9.12 14.45
CA VAL A 66 -19.20 -10.39 14.97
C VAL A 66 -20.18 -11.12 15.88
N VAL A 67 -20.99 -10.38 16.65
CA VAL A 67 -21.93 -10.95 17.62
C VAL A 67 -23.12 -11.61 16.93
N GLN A 68 -23.48 -11.20 15.70
CA GLN A 68 -24.75 -11.55 15.07
C GLN A 68 -24.65 -12.55 13.90
N GLU A 69 -23.47 -12.80 13.34
CA GLU A 69 -23.34 -13.48 12.04
C GLU A 69 -22.74 -14.89 12.03
N ASN A 70 -22.99 -15.62 10.93
CA ASN A 70 -22.52 -16.98 10.67
C ASN A 70 -20.98 -17.11 10.73
N SER A 71 -20.46 -18.18 11.34
CA SER A 71 -19.02 -18.34 11.65
C SER A 71 -18.09 -18.15 10.45
N SER A 72 -18.45 -18.65 9.27
CA SER A 72 -17.60 -18.54 8.07
C SER A 72 -17.52 -17.13 7.49
N LYS A 73 -18.61 -16.34 7.56
CA LYS A 73 -18.60 -14.93 7.14
C LYS A 73 -17.76 -14.11 8.11
N ARG A 74 -17.78 -14.48 9.40
CA ARG A 74 -16.94 -13.86 10.42
C ARG A 74 -15.45 -14.07 10.12
N ASP A 75 -15.01 -15.30 9.90
CA ASP A 75 -13.60 -15.57 9.65
C ASP A 75 -13.06 -14.84 8.41
N LEU A 76 -13.88 -14.72 7.36
CA LEU A 76 -13.52 -13.96 6.17
C LEU A 76 -13.35 -12.47 6.45
N TRP A 77 -14.31 -11.86 7.14
CA TRP A 77 -14.26 -10.44 7.46
C TRP A 77 -13.16 -10.12 8.44
N LYS A 78 -12.92 -10.99 9.43
CA LYS A 78 -11.76 -10.89 10.33
C LYS A 78 -10.45 -10.73 9.55
N ARG A 79 -10.20 -11.64 8.59
CA ARG A 79 -9.00 -11.59 7.75
C ARG A 79 -8.92 -10.31 6.91
N LYS A 80 -10.05 -9.84 6.36
CA LYS A 80 -10.09 -8.60 5.58
C LYS A 80 -9.78 -7.37 6.43
N VAL A 81 -10.30 -7.30 7.66
CA VAL A 81 -10.02 -6.21 8.59
C VAL A 81 -8.57 -6.23 9.02
N GLU A 82 -8.05 -7.40 9.44
CA GLU A 82 -6.64 -7.59 9.79
C GLU A 82 -5.71 -7.16 8.64
N GLN A 83 -6.03 -7.54 7.41
CA GLN A 83 -5.27 -7.10 6.23
C GLN A 83 -5.24 -5.58 6.07
N VAL A 84 -6.37 -4.88 6.21
CA VAL A 84 -6.42 -3.42 6.06
C VAL A 84 -5.62 -2.72 7.15
N VAL A 85 -5.70 -3.22 8.39
CA VAL A 85 -4.95 -2.69 9.53
C VAL A 85 -3.45 -2.85 9.30
N GLU A 86 -3.01 -4.05 8.93
CA GLU A 86 -1.60 -4.35 8.67
C GLU A 86 -1.06 -3.49 7.52
N GLU A 87 -1.80 -3.37 6.41
CA GLU A 87 -1.40 -2.53 5.29
C GLU A 87 -1.36 -1.04 5.66
N CYS A 88 -2.27 -0.57 6.52
CA CYS A 88 -2.24 0.79 7.03
C CYS A 88 -0.96 1.07 7.85
N ASP A 89 -0.58 0.15 8.73
CA ASP A 89 0.63 0.27 9.54
C ASP A 89 1.90 0.19 8.69
N GLN A 90 1.95 -0.72 7.71
CA GLN A 90 3.06 -0.81 6.76
C GLN A 90 3.26 0.50 5.99
N ILE A 91 2.17 1.08 5.47
CA ILE A 91 2.18 2.36 4.74
C ILE A 91 2.59 3.51 5.66
N ARG A 92 2.14 3.51 6.91
CA ARG A 92 2.54 4.51 7.89
C ARG A 92 4.05 4.50 8.12
N VAL A 93 4.61 3.31 8.35
CA VAL A 93 6.06 3.16 8.58
C VAL A 93 6.86 3.58 7.35
N SER A 94 6.40 3.27 6.13
CA SER A 94 7.10 3.67 4.91
C SER A 94 7.09 5.19 4.69
N LEU A 95 5.94 5.85 4.90
CA LEU A 95 5.82 7.32 4.83
C LEU A 95 6.66 8.02 5.90
N GLU A 96 6.69 7.48 7.13
CA GLU A 96 7.50 8.03 8.22
C GLU A 96 9.00 7.93 7.92
N ARG A 97 9.45 6.79 7.37
CA ARG A 97 10.83 6.64 6.88
C ARG A 97 11.17 7.65 5.78
N PHE A 98 10.26 7.89 4.84
CA PHE A 98 10.44 8.89 3.79
C PHE A 98 10.58 10.29 4.39
N LYS A 99 9.66 10.69 5.28
CA LYS A 99 9.71 11.98 5.96
C LYS A 99 10.97 12.15 6.81
N SER A 100 11.43 11.10 7.49
CA SER A 100 12.67 11.11 8.25
C SER A 100 13.89 11.38 7.35
N ARG A 101 13.95 10.76 6.16
CA ARG A 101 15.01 11.05 5.19
C ARG A 101 14.96 12.49 4.69
N GLU A 102 13.77 12.99 4.37
CA GLU A 102 13.57 14.37 3.91
C GLU A 102 14.00 15.39 4.96
N THR A 103 13.57 15.20 6.21
CA THR A 103 13.95 16.08 7.33
C THR A 103 15.45 16.04 7.62
N ARG A 104 16.08 14.86 7.53
CA ARG A 104 17.54 14.74 7.68
C ARG A 104 18.28 15.52 6.61
N ARG A 105 17.86 15.43 5.34
CA ARG A 105 18.44 16.23 4.25
C ARG A 105 18.26 17.73 4.46
N GLN A 106 17.06 18.16 4.85
CA GLN A 106 16.81 19.58 5.13
C GLN A 106 17.64 20.09 6.30
N ALA A 107 17.91 19.26 7.32
CA ALA A 107 18.81 19.61 8.41
C ALA A 107 20.26 19.74 7.90
N GLU A 108 20.76 18.77 7.13
CA GLU A 108 22.10 18.82 6.51
C GLU A 108 22.29 20.07 5.62
N GLU A 109 21.28 20.45 4.84
CA GLU A 109 21.31 21.66 4.02
C GLU A 109 21.31 22.95 4.87
N ARG A 110 20.53 22.98 5.96
CA ARG A 110 20.51 24.12 6.89
C ARG A 110 21.85 24.28 7.60
N ASP A 111 22.40 23.20 8.14
CA ASP A 111 23.71 23.20 8.79
C ASP A 111 24.79 23.65 7.81
N ARG A 112 24.73 23.19 6.55
CA ARG A 112 25.64 23.65 5.49
C ARG A 112 25.52 25.16 5.23
N VAL A 113 24.30 25.71 5.16
CA VAL A 113 24.08 27.14 4.96
C VAL A 113 24.58 27.95 6.14
N GLU A 114 24.35 27.48 7.38
CA GLU A 114 24.83 28.15 8.59
C GLU A 114 26.37 28.16 8.66
N LEU A 115 27.01 27.03 8.35
CA LEU A 115 28.47 26.95 8.25
C LEU A 115 29.02 27.87 7.15
N MET A 116 28.39 27.89 5.97
CA MET A 116 28.78 28.78 4.87
C MET A 116 28.58 30.25 5.22
N GLN A 117 27.49 30.58 5.93
CA GLN A 117 27.22 31.93 6.38
C GLN A 117 28.29 32.38 7.38
N ARG A 118 28.68 31.53 8.32
CA ARG A 118 29.79 31.79 9.26
C ARG A 118 31.13 31.98 8.55
N VAL A 119 31.44 31.15 7.55
CA VAL A 119 32.63 31.30 6.71
C VAL A 119 32.60 32.61 5.92
N THR A 120 31.43 33.06 5.48
CA THR A 120 31.31 34.26 4.64
C THR A 120 31.31 35.56 5.44
N SER A 121 30.92 35.53 6.71
CA SER A 121 30.74 36.74 7.54
C SER A 121 31.96 37.16 8.35
N ASP A 122 32.96 36.29 8.52
CA ASP A 122 34.14 36.55 9.33
C ASP A 122 35.40 36.66 8.45
N ASP A 123 35.87 37.90 8.21
CA ASP A 123 36.98 38.20 7.28
C ASP A 123 38.32 37.60 7.75
N GLU A 124 38.54 37.49 9.06
CA GLU A 124 39.74 36.88 9.65
C GLU A 124 39.75 35.36 9.43
N PHE A 125 38.58 34.72 9.56
CA PHE A 125 38.40 33.29 9.29
C PHE A 125 38.55 32.96 7.79
N ARG A 126 38.09 33.86 6.89
CA ARG A 126 38.27 33.72 5.42
C ARG A 126 39.75 33.70 5.00
N LEU A 127 40.59 34.52 5.63
CA LEU A 127 42.03 34.56 5.36
C LEU A 127 42.74 33.28 5.83
N LEU A 128 42.38 32.79 7.02
CA LEU A 128 42.94 31.56 7.58
C LEU A 128 42.59 30.30 6.77
N VAL A 129 41.34 30.20 6.30
CA VAL A 129 40.85 29.08 5.48
C VAL A 129 41.47 29.09 4.09
N ASN A 130 41.53 30.24 3.41
CA ASN A 130 42.19 30.35 2.09
C ASN A 130 43.67 29.96 2.11
N GLN A 131 44.38 30.29 3.20
CA GLN A 131 45.80 29.99 3.34
C GLN A 131 46.08 28.51 3.64
N TYR A 132 45.13 27.79 4.25
CA TYR A 132 45.25 26.37 4.57
C TYR A 132 44.74 25.45 3.44
N ASP A 133 43.75 25.91 2.65
CA ASP A 133 43.07 25.12 1.61
C ASP A 133 43.88 24.92 0.31
N ALA A 134 44.79 25.84 -0.04
CA ALA A 134 45.47 25.83 -1.33
C ALA A 134 46.47 24.66 -1.52
N GLU A 135 47.20 24.26 -0.46
CA GLU A 135 48.27 23.25 -0.58
C GLU A 135 47.94 21.90 0.07
N ALA A 136 47.26 21.89 1.22
CA ALA A 136 46.90 20.66 1.93
C ALA A 136 45.61 20.01 1.36
N GLY A 137 44.66 20.84 0.92
CA GLY A 137 43.37 20.40 0.39
C GLY A 137 43.48 19.68 -0.96
N ALA A 138 44.33 20.16 -1.87
CA ALA A 138 44.46 19.59 -3.22
C ALA A 138 45.00 18.15 -3.23
N LYS A 139 46.04 17.85 -2.44
CA LYS A 139 46.61 16.49 -2.38
C LYS A 139 45.68 15.50 -1.70
N MET A 140 45.08 15.89 -0.58
CA MET A 140 44.18 14.99 0.17
C MET A 140 42.85 14.79 -0.57
N SER A 141 42.32 15.83 -1.24
CA SER A 141 41.10 15.72 -2.05
C SER A 141 41.31 14.87 -3.31
N LEU A 142 42.46 14.93 -3.98
CA LEU A 142 42.76 14.07 -5.13
C LEU A 142 42.80 12.58 -4.73
N GLN A 143 43.47 12.26 -3.62
CA GLN A 143 43.55 10.88 -3.14
C GLN A 143 42.19 10.33 -2.65
N ARG A 144 41.42 11.15 -1.92
CA ARG A 144 40.05 10.78 -1.50
C ARG A 144 39.08 10.69 -2.67
N SER A 145 39.18 11.60 -3.63
CA SER A 145 38.30 11.61 -4.79
C SER A 145 38.57 10.44 -5.72
N GLY A 146 39.83 9.99 -5.87
CA GLY A 146 40.15 8.79 -6.66
C GLY A 146 39.46 7.54 -6.11
N GLY A 147 39.62 7.25 -4.81
CA GLY A 147 38.98 6.09 -4.19
C GLY A 147 37.45 6.20 -4.12
N MET A 148 36.93 7.40 -3.84
CA MET A 148 35.48 7.62 -3.77
C MET A 148 34.81 7.60 -5.15
N VAL A 149 35.47 8.07 -6.21
CA VAL A 149 34.97 7.98 -7.59
C VAL A 149 34.90 6.52 -8.04
N ASP A 150 35.90 5.70 -7.72
CA ASP A 150 35.86 4.27 -8.03
C ASP A 150 34.74 3.55 -7.27
N ASP A 151 34.54 3.85 -5.99
CA ASP A 151 33.43 3.28 -5.20
C ASP A 151 32.06 3.77 -5.71
N LEU A 152 31.95 5.04 -6.10
CA LEU A 152 30.74 5.60 -6.70
C LEU A 152 30.46 5.05 -8.11
N LEU A 153 31.49 4.74 -8.89
CA LEU A 153 31.34 4.08 -10.20
C LEU A 153 30.92 2.62 -10.04
N ALA A 154 31.51 1.91 -9.08
CA ALA A 154 31.14 0.53 -8.75
C ALA A 154 29.69 0.44 -8.22
N HIS A 155 29.32 1.31 -7.28
CA HIS A 155 27.94 1.43 -6.80
C HIS A 155 26.99 1.96 -7.88
N GLY A 156 27.41 2.91 -8.71
CA GLY A 156 26.62 3.44 -9.82
C GLY A 156 26.28 2.37 -10.85
N ALA A 157 27.25 1.51 -11.19
CA ALA A 157 27.04 0.38 -12.09
C ALA A 157 26.07 -0.66 -11.51
N SER A 158 26.18 -1.00 -10.22
CA SER A 158 25.26 -1.95 -9.59
C SER A 158 23.85 -1.39 -9.44
N VAL A 159 23.73 -0.10 -9.13
CA VAL A 159 22.43 0.59 -9.03
C VAL A 159 21.78 0.73 -10.40
N LEU A 160 22.52 1.06 -11.46
CA LEU A 160 21.99 1.12 -12.83
C LEU A 160 21.48 -0.26 -13.30
N GLY A 161 22.18 -1.34 -12.96
CA GLY A 161 21.73 -2.71 -13.22
C GLY A 161 20.43 -3.04 -12.46
N ALA A 162 20.36 -2.70 -11.17
CA ALA A 162 19.18 -2.92 -10.34
C ALA A 162 17.97 -2.07 -10.79
N LEU A 163 18.19 -0.84 -11.26
CA LEU A 163 17.13 0.04 -11.80
C LEU A 163 16.57 -0.47 -13.13
N GLY A 164 17.41 -1.06 -13.98
CA GLY A 164 16.97 -1.74 -15.21
C GLY A 164 16.03 -2.90 -14.92
N GLU A 165 16.41 -3.75 -13.96
CA GLU A 165 15.63 -4.92 -13.53
C GLU A 165 14.34 -4.51 -12.78
N GLN A 166 14.39 -3.45 -11.96
CA GLN A 166 13.22 -2.88 -11.29
C GLN A 166 12.21 -2.28 -12.27
N LYS A 167 12.66 -1.60 -13.35
CA LYS A 167 11.77 -1.02 -14.37
C LYS A 167 10.95 -2.08 -15.10
N GLU A 168 11.54 -3.24 -15.38
CA GLU A 168 10.86 -4.35 -16.06
C GLU A 168 9.83 -5.01 -15.12
N ARG A 169 10.19 -5.19 -13.83
CA ARG A 169 9.26 -5.69 -12.80
C ARG A 169 8.11 -4.71 -12.52
N LEU A 170 8.36 -3.41 -12.48
CA LEU A 170 7.35 -2.36 -12.27
C LEU A 170 6.37 -2.25 -13.45
N LYS A 171 6.83 -2.39 -14.70
CA LYS A 171 5.91 -2.47 -15.86
C LYS A 171 4.99 -3.69 -15.79
N GLY A 172 5.51 -4.84 -15.35
CA GLY A 172 4.72 -6.05 -15.14
C GLY A 172 3.72 -5.90 -13.99
N ALA A 173 4.10 -5.21 -12.91
CA ALA A 173 3.22 -4.90 -11.79
C ALA A 173 2.11 -3.91 -12.18
N GLN A 174 2.41 -2.88 -12.97
CA GLN A 174 1.43 -1.89 -13.46
C GLN A 174 0.37 -2.53 -14.37
N HIS A 175 0.77 -3.43 -15.27
CA HIS A 175 -0.20 -4.18 -16.09
C HIS A 175 -1.09 -5.07 -15.23
N LYS A 176 -0.50 -5.82 -14.29
CA LYS A 176 -1.27 -6.64 -13.34
C LYS A 176 -2.18 -5.80 -12.46
N MET A 177 -1.77 -4.59 -12.11
CA MET A 177 -2.54 -3.66 -11.29
C MET A 177 -3.72 -3.06 -12.07
N LEU A 178 -3.55 -2.77 -13.37
CA LEU A 178 -4.65 -2.37 -14.26
C LEU A 178 -5.64 -3.52 -14.48
N ASP A 179 -5.14 -4.75 -14.63
CA ASP A 179 -5.98 -5.96 -14.70
C ASP A 179 -6.71 -6.20 -13.37
N LEU A 180 -6.05 -5.92 -12.24
CA LEU A 180 -6.67 -6.00 -10.92
C LEU A 180 -7.69 -4.89 -10.69
N LEU A 181 -7.48 -3.68 -11.23
CA LEU A 181 -8.41 -2.56 -11.21
C LEU A 181 -9.67 -2.87 -12.04
N ASN A 182 -9.50 -3.50 -13.20
CA ASN A 182 -10.60 -4.07 -13.99
C ASN A 182 -11.29 -5.24 -13.25
N SER A 183 -10.54 -5.94 -12.39
CA SER A 183 -11.05 -6.98 -11.48
C SER A 183 -11.57 -6.46 -10.13
N ILE A 184 -11.62 -5.14 -9.86
CA ILE A 184 -12.28 -4.62 -8.64
C ILE A 184 -13.78 -4.97 -8.65
N GLY A 185 -14.36 -5.28 -9.83
CA GLY A 185 -15.66 -5.95 -9.96
C GLY A 185 -15.73 -7.38 -9.38
N VAL A 186 -14.59 -8.03 -9.10
CA VAL A 186 -14.48 -9.41 -8.61
C VAL A 186 -14.56 -9.50 -7.08
N SER A 187 -14.33 -8.44 -6.29
CA SER A 187 -14.59 -8.50 -4.84
C SER A 187 -16.07 -8.72 -4.52
N ALA A 188 -16.98 -8.24 -5.38
CA ALA A 188 -18.40 -8.58 -5.34
C ALA A 188 -18.67 -10.00 -5.88
N SER A 189 -17.87 -10.48 -6.84
CA SER A 189 -17.99 -11.83 -7.41
C SER A 189 -17.53 -12.93 -6.43
N LEU A 190 -16.46 -12.72 -5.66
CA LEU A 190 -16.06 -13.62 -4.58
C LEU A 190 -17.10 -13.68 -3.45
N LEU A 191 -17.77 -12.55 -3.17
CA LEU A 191 -18.93 -12.51 -2.27
C LEU A 191 -20.13 -13.29 -2.82
N ARG A 192 -20.41 -13.21 -4.14
CA ARG A 192 -21.41 -14.05 -4.81
C ARG A 192 -21.06 -15.53 -4.84
N VAL A 193 -19.78 -15.88 -4.97
CA VAL A 193 -19.31 -17.28 -4.95
C VAL A 193 -19.49 -17.91 -3.57
N ILE A 194 -19.40 -17.11 -2.49
CA ILE A 194 -19.71 -17.54 -1.13
C ILE A 194 -21.23 -17.61 -0.89
N ASP A 195 -22.01 -16.66 -1.42
CA ASP A 195 -23.48 -16.70 -1.37
C ASP A 195 -24.05 -17.91 -2.14
N ARG A 196 -23.40 -18.33 -3.24
CA ARG A 196 -23.79 -19.51 -4.03
C ARG A 196 -23.74 -20.81 -3.23
N ARG A 197 -22.82 -20.95 -2.27
CA ARG A 197 -22.78 -22.14 -1.40
C ARG A 197 -23.98 -22.22 -0.46
N GLN A 198 -24.46 -21.08 0.07
CA GLN A 198 -25.70 -21.06 0.87
C GLN A 198 -26.95 -21.30 0.02
N ARG A 199 -27.00 -20.79 -1.23
CA ARG A 199 -28.12 -21.07 -2.15
C ARG A 199 -28.17 -22.51 -2.63
N MET A 200 -27.01 -23.16 -2.83
CA MET A 200 -26.96 -24.56 -3.24
C MET A 200 -27.46 -25.47 -2.12
N ASP A 201 -27.14 -25.16 -0.86
CA ASP A 201 -27.66 -25.88 0.31
C ASP A 201 -29.18 -25.69 0.45
N ALA A 202 -29.66 -24.46 0.28
CA ALA A 202 -31.10 -24.17 0.24
C ALA A 202 -31.82 -24.93 -0.90
N MET A 203 -31.23 -24.96 -2.10
CA MET A 203 -31.79 -25.66 -3.25
C MET A 203 -31.89 -27.18 -3.02
N LEU A 204 -30.91 -27.78 -2.33
CA LEU A 204 -30.96 -29.20 -1.95
C LEU A 204 -32.08 -29.49 -0.95
N VAL A 205 -32.27 -28.63 0.05
CA VAL A 205 -33.34 -28.78 1.06
C VAL A 205 -34.73 -28.64 0.42
N TYR A 206 -34.96 -27.58 -0.36
CA TYR A 206 -36.24 -27.38 -1.05
C TYR A 206 -36.50 -28.46 -2.10
N GLY A 207 -35.46 -28.92 -2.81
CA GLY A 207 -35.54 -30.04 -3.74
C GLY A 207 -35.97 -31.34 -3.04
N GLY A 208 -35.38 -31.65 -1.89
CA GLY A 208 -35.77 -32.80 -1.06
C GLY A 208 -37.21 -32.70 -0.56
N MET A 209 -37.65 -31.53 -0.12
CA MET A 209 -39.02 -31.30 0.33
C MET A 209 -40.04 -31.56 -0.79
N VAL A 210 -39.82 -31.01 -1.99
CA VAL A 210 -40.70 -31.24 -3.15
C VAL A 210 -40.71 -32.73 -3.54
N PHE A 211 -39.54 -33.38 -3.55
CA PHE A 211 -39.45 -34.80 -3.88
C PHE A 211 -40.26 -35.69 -2.93
N THR A 212 -40.21 -35.43 -1.62
CA THR A 212 -41.00 -36.18 -0.64
C THR A 212 -42.51 -35.98 -0.82
N VAL A 213 -42.95 -34.75 -1.11
CA VAL A 213 -44.37 -34.46 -1.39
C VAL A 213 -44.85 -35.15 -2.66
N LEU A 214 -44.03 -35.16 -3.73
CA LEU A 214 -44.35 -35.85 -4.98
C LEU A 214 -44.46 -37.36 -4.78
N LEU A 215 -43.57 -37.97 -3.98
CA LEU A 215 -43.66 -39.39 -3.64
C LEU A 215 -44.96 -39.73 -2.92
N LEU A 216 -45.36 -38.91 -1.94
CA LEU A 216 -46.62 -39.10 -1.21
C LEU A 216 -47.84 -38.96 -2.13
N LEU A 217 -47.85 -37.98 -3.04
CA LEU A 217 -48.92 -37.83 -4.03
C LEU A 217 -48.99 -39.01 -4.99
N PHE A 218 -47.83 -39.51 -5.46
CA PHE A 218 -47.78 -40.64 -6.37
C PHE A 218 -48.32 -41.92 -5.71
N VAL A 219 -47.93 -42.17 -4.45
CA VAL A 219 -48.45 -43.29 -3.66
C VAL A 219 -49.95 -43.12 -3.42
N TRP A 220 -50.42 -41.92 -3.05
CA TRP A 220 -51.84 -41.66 -2.82
C TRP A 220 -52.68 -41.84 -4.09
N MET A 221 -52.21 -41.40 -5.25
CA MET A 221 -52.90 -41.60 -6.53
C MET A 221 -52.95 -43.09 -6.91
N PHE A 222 -51.86 -43.82 -6.72
CA PHE A 222 -51.77 -45.23 -7.10
C PHE A 222 -52.54 -46.16 -6.15
N PHE A 223 -52.56 -45.87 -4.84
CA PHE A 223 -53.35 -46.63 -3.85
C PHE A 223 -54.81 -46.17 -3.75
N GLY A 224 -55.08 -44.87 -3.94
CA GLY A 224 -56.43 -44.29 -3.94
C GLY A 224 -57.26 -44.71 -5.15
N GLY A 225 -56.62 -45.04 -6.28
CA GLY A 225 -57.28 -45.59 -7.46
C GLY A 225 -57.78 -47.03 -7.33
N LYS A 226 -57.47 -47.75 -6.24
CA LYS A 226 -57.93 -49.13 -5.99
C LYS A 226 -59.13 -49.23 -5.04
N LYS A 227 -59.71 -48.12 -4.61
CA LYS A 227 -60.99 -48.08 -3.88
C LYS A 227 -62.04 -47.33 -4.69
N LYS A 228 -62.41 -47.89 -5.84
CA LYS A 228 -63.73 -47.71 -6.44
C LYS A 228 -64.12 -48.98 -7.16
#